data_AF-A0A418MQ02-F1
#
_entry.id   AF-A0A418MQ02-F1
#
_cell.length_a   1.000
_cell.length_b   1.000
_cell.length_c   1.000
_cell.angle_alpha   90.00
_cell.angle_beta   90.00
_cell.angle_gamma   90.00
#
_symmetry.space_group_name_H-M   'P 1'
#
loop_
_entity.id
_entity.type
_entity.pdbx_description
1 polymer ?
#
loop_
_entity_poly.entity_id
_entity_poly.type
_entity_poly.pdbx_seq_one_letter_code
_entity_poly.pdbx_strand_id
1 'polypeptide(L)'
;MPHTCAVEAGRQARPLRSAVVVNPVKVDDLDALRHTVDGTLTAAGWPEPLWYETTVDDPGRGQTEQALAAGVDVVFACGGDGTVRACVSALAGTEVALAVLPQGTGNLLAANLGLSTDLAAGLAVAVERGRRLLDVGEVDGQHFAVMAGMGFDAQMLAATSETTKRRIGWPAYVVGAVRHLRDRPMRVSIRLDDQPPLRRRARSVLVANVGRLQGGVTLLTEAEPDDGYFDVAVLSPRTLPHWLVLGWAVLRRRDRVPRMEEFRARRVVITSNRAQPRELDGDLIEPGPTLRAEIRRRALWLCVPRPEQAPDLTEDAAAAAERGERLVANSGSGEREE
;
A
#
# COMPACT_ATOMS: atom_id res chain seq x y z
N MET A 1 -37.89 1.27 10.66
CA MET A 1 -38.06 -0.19 10.82
C MET A 1 -36.66 -0.80 10.84
N PRO A 2 -36.12 -1.15 12.01
CA PRO A 2 -34.75 -1.65 12.12
C PRO A 2 -34.72 -3.14 11.77
N HIS A 3 -33.95 -3.50 10.75
CA HIS A 3 -33.56 -4.89 10.49
C HIS A 3 -32.09 -5.05 10.89
N THR A 4 -31.88 -5.14 12.20
CA THR A 4 -30.61 -5.59 12.80
C THR A 4 -30.97 -6.70 13.78
N CYS A 5 -30.88 -7.95 13.35
CA CYS A 5 -30.49 -9.08 14.20
C CYS A 5 -30.46 -10.39 13.43
N ALA A 6 -29.52 -11.24 13.85
CA ALA A 6 -29.51 -12.70 13.71
C ALA A 6 -28.91 -13.31 12.43
N VAL A 7 -27.59 -13.21 12.26
CA VAL A 7 -26.78 -14.32 11.73
C VAL A 7 -25.40 -14.39 12.42
N GLU A 8 -25.32 -14.47 13.75
CA GLU A 8 -24.04 -14.79 14.43
C GLU A 8 -24.24 -15.69 15.66
N ALA A 9 -24.97 -16.79 15.48
CA ALA A 9 -24.99 -17.88 16.46
C ALA A 9 -24.96 -19.21 15.70
N GLY A 10 -23.80 -19.88 15.68
CA GLY A 10 -23.76 -21.30 15.29
C GLY A 10 -22.60 -21.81 14.44
N ARG A 11 -21.48 -21.09 14.26
CA ARG A 11 -20.22 -21.73 13.83
C ARG A 11 -19.32 -21.81 15.05
N GLN A 12 -19.08 -22.99 15.59
CA GLN A 12 -17.87 -23.21 16.38
C GLN A 12 -16.71 -22.72 15.49
N ALA A 13 -16.09 -21.61 15.88
CA ALA A 13 -15.12 -20.94 15.03
C ALA A 13 -13.92 -21.87 14.89
N ARG A 14 -13.80 -22.53 13.72
CA ARG A 14 -12.59 -23.27 13.38
C ARG A 14 -11.39 -22.34 13.61
N PRO A 15 -10.25 -22.86 14.12
CA PRO A 15 -9.05 -22.05 14.25
C PRO A 15 -8.73 -21.40 12.90
N LEU A 16 -8.48 -20.09 12.89
CA LEU A 16 -8.15 -19.37 11.67
C LEU A 16 -6.82 -19.88 11.15
N ARG A 17 -6.78 -20.25 9.87
CA ARG A 17 -5.54 -20.69 9.24
C ARG A 17 -4.85 -19.48 8.63
N SER A 18 -3.54 -19.42 8.76
CA SER A 18 -2.76 -18.30 8.25
C SER A 18 -1.55 -18.78 7.45
N ALA A 19 -1.05 -17.89 6.60
CA ALA A 19 0.24 -18.03 5.96
C ALA A 19 1.06 -16.75 6.14
N VAL A 20 2.38 -16.89 6.20
CA VAL A 20 3.35 -15.79 6.13
C VAL A 20 4.06 -15.86 4.80
N VAL A 21 3.95 -14.81 4.01
CA VAL A 21 4.73 -14.59 2.78
C VAL A 21 5.84 -13.60 3.12
N VAL A 22 7.09 -14.09 3.15
CA VAL A 22 8.22 -13.33 3.68
C VAL A 22 9.28 -13.05 2.63
N ASN A 23 9.81 -11.83 2.62
CA ASN A 23 11.02 -11.49 1.89
C ASN A 23 12.24 -11.67 2.79
N PRO A 24 12.98 -12.79 2.67
CA PRO A 24 14.07 -13.10 3.60
C PRO A 24 15.22 -12.08 3.51
N VAL A 25 15.37 -11.35 2.39
CA VAL A 25 16.42 -10.33 2.23
C VAL A 25 16.11 -9.04 2.99
N LYS A 26 14.85 -8.84 3.40
CA LYS A 26 14.41 -7.65 4.16
C LYS A 26 14.31 -7.92 5.67
N VAL A 27 14.55 -9.15 6.10
CA VAL A 27 14.48 -9.56 7.51
C VAL A 27 15.89 -9.89 7.99
N ASP A 28 16.32 -9.26 9.08
CA ASP A 28 17.69 -9.45 9.60
C ASP A 28 17.86 -10.84 10.27
N ASP A 29 16.85 -11.31 10.99
CA ASP A 29 16.82 -12.62 11.65
C ASP A 29 15.47 -13.31 11.40
N LEU A 30 15.46 -14.24 10.45
CA LEU A 30 14.25 -14.96 10.04
C LEU A 30 13.77 -15.96 11.10
N ASP A 31 14.70 -16.56 11.86
CA ASP A 31 14.35 -17.55 12.89
C ASP A 31 13.70 -16.85 14.08
N ALA A 32 14.25 -15.71 14.51
CA ALA A 32 13.63 -14.88 15.55
C ALA A 32 12.26 -14.35 15.13
N LEU A 33 12.11 -13.92 13.87
CA LEU A 33 10.81 -13.51 13.31
C LEU A 33 9.81 -14.67 13.37
N ARG A 34 10.21 -15.86 12.90
CA ARG A 34 9.37 -17.05 12.89
C ARG A 34 8.92 -17.43 14.30
N HIS A 35 9.86 -17.51 15.24
CA HIS A 35 9.55 -17.83 16.64
C HIS A 35 8.56 -16.82 17.24
N THR A 36 8.77 -15.52 17.00
CA THR A 36 7.87 -14.47 17.52
C THR A 36 6.46 -14.57 16.92
N VAL A 37 6.36 -14.75 15.60
CA VAL A 37 5.07 -14.86 14.90
C VAL A 37 4.33 -16.13 15.34
N ASP A 38 5.00 -17.28 15.30
CA ASP A 38 4.40 -18.59 15.63
C ASP A 38 3.95 -18.61 17.10
N GLY A 39 4.78 -18.10 18.02
CA GLY A 39 4.45 -17.99 19.44
C GLY A 39 3.27 -17.05 19.70
N THR A 40 3.23 -15.88 19.06
CA THR A 40 2.13 -14.91 19.20
C THR A 40 0.81 -15.47 18.68
N LEU A 41 0.83 -16.12 17.51
CA LEU A 41 -0.37 -16.73 16.91
C LEU A 41 -0.88 -17.91 17.74
N THR A 42 0.03 -18.76 18.24
CA THR A 42 -0.31 -19.89 19.12
C THR A 42 -0.92 -19.41 20.42
N ALA A 43 -0.34 -18.39 21.06
CA ALA A 43 -0.89 -17.77 22.27
C ALA A 43 -2.28 -17.16 22.04
N ALA A 44 -2.57 -16.72 20.81
CA ALA A 44 -3.88 -16.23 20.39
C ALA A 44 -4.86 -17.34 20.00
N GLY A 45 -4.47 -18.62 20.08
CA GLY A 45 -5.29 -19.79 19.74
C GLY A 45 -5.39 -20.08 18.24
N TRP A 46 -4.44 -19.59 17.44
CA TRP A 46 -4.33 -19.91 16.02
C TRP A 46 -3.32 -21.06 15.84
N PRO A 47 -3.50 -21.95 14.85
CA PRO A 47 -2.49 -22.94 14.50
C PRO A 47 -1.22 -22.26 13.98
N GLU A 48 -0.10 -22.99 13.97
CA GLU A 48 1.13 -22.55 13.31
C GLU A 48 0.84 -22.15 11.85
N PRO A 49 1.33 -20.97 11.41
CA PRO A 49 1.12 -20.50 10.05
C PRO A 49 1.94 -21.30 9.04
N LEU A 50 1.45 -21.36 7.81
CA LEU A 50 2.26 -21.82 6.67
C LEU A 50 3.28 -20.75 6.30
N TRP A 51 4.53 -21.12 6.05
CA TRP A 51 5.58 -20.17 5.70
C TRP A 51 6.01 -20.32 4.26
N TYR A 52 6.06 -19.18 3.55
CA TYR A 52 6.48 -19.11 2.16
C TYR A 52 7.49 -17.99 1.97
N GLU A 53 8.71 -18.36 1.61
CA GLU A 53 9.75 -17.40 1.25
C GLU A 53 9.62 -16.97 -0.20
N THR A 54 9.73 -15.66 -0.41
CA THR A 54 9.75 -15.05 -1.75
C THR A 54 11.11 -15.22 -2.42
N THR A 55 11.13 -15.09 -3.74
CA THR A 55 12.37 -15.13 -4.52
C THR A 55 12.52 -13.82 -5.30
N VAL A 56 13.66 -13.66 -5.98
CA VAL A 56 13.87 -12.50 -6.87
C VAL A 56 12.89 -12.52 -8.04
N ASP A 57 12.57 -13.71 -8.56
CA ASP A 57 11.68 -13.87 -9.71
C ASP A 57 10.19 -13.84 -9.32
N ASP A 58 9.87 -14.20 -8.08
CA ASP A 58 8.52 -14.14 -7.53
C ASP A 58 8.52 -13.44 -6.15
N PRO A 59 8.23 -12.13 -6.12
CA PRO A 59 8.32 -11.33 -4.91
C PRO A 59 7.16 -11.56 -3.93
N GLY A 60 6.27 -12.54 -4.18
CA GLY A 60 5.21 -12.94 -3.25
C GLY A 60 3.89 -13.36 -3.89
N ARG A 61 3.75 -13.28 -5.22
CA ARG A 61 2.47 -13.59 -5.88
C ARG A 61 2.21 -15.08 -5.83
N GLY A 62 3.14 -15.91 -6.31
CA GLY A 62 2.98 -17.36 -6.33
C GLY A 62 2.92 -17.96 -4.93
N GLN A 63 3.67 -17.43 -3.97
CA GLN A 63 3.58 -17.81 -2.56
C GLN A 63 2.18 -17.53 -1.98
N THR A 64 1.59 -16.39 -2.34
CA THR A 64 0.23 -16.07 -1.93
C THR A 64 -0.80 -16.97 -2.60
N GLU A 65 -0.62 -17.30 -3.88
CA GLU A 65 -1.48 -18.26 -4.60
C GLU A 65 -1.39 -19.67 -3.99
N GLN A 66 -0.21 -20.11 -3.52
CA GLN A 66 -0.04 -21.35 -2.77
C GLN A 66 -0.78 -21.32 -1.43
N ALA A 67 -0.70 -20.20 -0.70
CA ALA A 67 -1.44 -20.01 0.55
C ALA A 67 -2.96 -20.05 0.33
N LEU A 68 -3.45 -19.42 -0.74
CA LEU A 68 -4.86 -19.47 -1.15
C LEU A 68 -5.30 -20.92 -1.44
N ALA A 69 -4.51 -21.67 -2.21
CA ALA A 69 -4.77 -23.08 -2.50
C ALA A 69 -4.76 -23.95 -1.23
N ALA A 70 -3.96 -23.58 -0.23
CA ALA A 70 -3.94 -24.23 1.07
C ALA A 70 -5.18 -23.89 1.93
N GLY A 71 -6.02 -22.93 1.53
CA GLY A 71 -7.27 -22.57 2.22
C GLY A 71 -7.05 -21.80 3.52
N VAL A 72 -6.10 -20.87 3.54
CA VAL A 72 -5.88 -19.94 4.66
C VAL A 72 -6.94 -18.85 4.69
N ASP A 73 -7.18 -18.28 5.87
CA ASP A 73 -8.11 -17.17 6.10
C ASP A 73 -7.38 -15.81 6.18
N VAL A 74 -6.07 -15.81 6.45
CA VAL A 74 -5.21 -14.62 6.55
C VAL A 74 -3.83 -14.86 5.94
N VAL A 75 -3.34 -13.92 5.15
CA VAL A 75 -1.96 -13.87 4.65
C VAL A 75 -1.23 -12.69 5.28
N PHE A 76 -0.15 -12.97 6.00
CA PHE A 76 0.79 -11.98 6.51
C PHE A 76 1.84 -11.68 5.45
N ALA A 77 1.83 -10.47 4.88
CA ALA A 77 2.89 -10.01 3.98
C ALA A 77 4.01 -9.38 4.79
N CYS A 78 5.13 -10.09 4.92
CA CYS A 78 6.31 -9.66 5.65
C CYS A 78 7.42 -9.24 4.67
N GLY A 79 7.48 -7.95 4.36
CA GLY A 79 8.40 -7.46 3.33
C GLY A 79 8.26 -5.96 3.07
N GLY A 80 8.85 -5.51 1.96
CA GLY A 80 8.67 -4.15 1.46
C GLY A 80 7.46 -4.00 0.52
N ASP A 81 7.33 -2.82 -0.09
CA ASP A 81 6.21 -2.44 -0.94
C ASP A 81 5.94 -3.44 -2.08
N GLY A 82 7.00 -3.91 -2.75
CA GLY A 82 6.87 -4.92 -3.82
C GLY A 82 6.26 -6.25 -3.36
N THR A 83 6.64 -6.74 -2.18
CA THR A 83 6.06 -7.97 -1.60
C THR A 83 4.61 -7.75 -1.21
N VAL A 84 4.29 -6.63 -0.57
CA VAL A 84 2.91 -6.27 -0.21
C VAL A 84 2.03 -6.19 -1.46
N ARG A 85 2.48 -5.49 -2.50
CA ARG A 85 1.75 -5.37 -3.78
C ARG A 85 1.56 -6.71 -4.49
N ALA A 86 2.56 -7.60 -4.43
CA ALA A 86 2.45 -8.95 -4.99
C ALA A 86 1.35 -9.76 -4.27
N CYS A 87 1.31 -9.68 -2.93
CA CYS A 87 0.23 -10.28 -2.14
C CYS A 87 -1.13 -9.66 -2.47
N VAL A 88 -1.23 -8.32 -2.54
CA VAL A 88 -2.46 -7.61 -2.94
C VAL A 88 -2.97 -8.13 -4.30
N SER A 89 -2.07 -8.28 -5.27
CA SER A 89 -2.43 -8.75 -6.61
C SER A 89 -2.98 -10.18 -6.66
N ALA A 90 -2.58 -11.04 -5.73
CA ALA A 90 -3.10 -12.40 -5.61
C ALA A 90 -4.38 -12.48 -4.75
N LEU A 91 -4.50 -11.62 -3.73
CA LEU A 91 -5.64 -11.60 -2.80
C LEU A 91 -6.85 -10.80 -3.31
N ALA A 92 -6.64 -9.88 -4.27
CA ALA A 92 -7.71 -9.07 -4.82
C ALA A 92 -8.85 -9.95 -5.38
N GLY A 93 -10.07 -9.71 -4.91
CA GLY A 93 -11.28 -10.46 -5.24
C GLY A 93 -11.49 -11.74 -4.42
N THR A 94 -10.62 -12.04 -3.45
CA THR A 94 -10.77 -13.19 -2.55
C THR A 94 -11.35 -12.79 -1.19
N GLU A 95 -11.76 -13.77 -0.38
CA GLU A 95 -12.22 -13.56 1.00
C GLU A 95 -11.06 -13.60 2.03
N VAL A 96 -9.83 -13.84 1.59
CA VAL A 96 -8.66 -13.97 2.45
C VAL A 96 -8.11 -12.58 2.80
N ALA A 97 -7.90 -12.34 4.09
CA ALA A 97 -7.44 -11.04 4.57
C ALA A 97 -5.92 -10.90 4.47
N LEU A 98 -5.47 -9.71 4.09
CA LEU A 98 -4.07 -9.30 4.13
C LEU A 98 -3.75 -8.68 5.49
N ALA A 99 -2.72 -9.16 6.18
CA ALA A 99 -2.08 -8.46 7.28
C ALA A 99 -0.70 -7.98 6.81
N VAL A 100 -0.40 -6.70 6.99
CA VAL A 100 0.89 -6.14 6.57
C VAL A 100 1.84 -6.13 7.77
N LEU A 101 2.99 -6.78 7.63
CA LEU A 101 4.11 -6.73 8.58
C LEU A 101 5.26 -5.99 7.89
N PRO A 102 5.34 -4.66 8.01
CA PRO A 102 6.22 -3.87 7.16
C PRO A 102 7.70 -4.09 7.50
N GLN A 103 8.51 -4.50 6.52
CA GLN A 103 9.97 -4.68 6.66
C GLN A 103 10.76 -3.85 5.62
N GLY A 104 10.07 -3.00 4.86
CA GLY A 104 10.67 -2.12 3.86
C GLY A 104 11.06 -0.76 4.41
N THR A 105 11.80 0.01 3.60
CA THR A 105 12.10 1.43 3.89
C THR A 105 10.90 2.33 3.61
N GLY A 106 10.05 1.94 2.65
CA GLY A 106 8.95 2.75 2.15
C GLY A 106 7.64 2.48 2.87
N ASN A 107 7.18 1.23 2.84
CA ASN A 107 5.96 0.75 3.49
C ASN A 107 4.75 1.63 3.16
N LEU A 108 4.57 1.96 1.88
CA LEU A 108 3.60 2.91 1.35
C LEU A 108 2.17 2.66 1.83
N LEU A 109 1.71 1.40 1.78
CA LEU A 109 0.37 1.03 2.21
C LEU A 109 0.21 1.21 3.73
N ALA A 110 1.17 0.71 4.51
CA ALA A 110 1.16 0.84 5.96
C ALA A 110 1.20 2.32 6.38
N ALA A 111 2.11 3.11 5.81
CA ALA A 111 2.24 4.54 6.08
C ALA A 111 0.97 5.32 5.71
N ASN A 112 0.30 4.94 4.62
CA ASN A 112 -0.95 5.57 4.19
C ASN A 112 -2.12 5.29 5.14
N LEU A 113 -2.20 4.05 5.61
CA LEU A 113 -3.28 3.59 6.48
C LEU A 113 -2.94 3.73 7.97
N GLY A 114 -1.80 4.33 8.29
CA GLY A 114 -1.37 4.52 9.67
C GLY A 114 -0.91 3.26 10.39
N LEU A 115 -0.74 2.14 9.69
CA LEU A 115 -0.32 0.89 10.32
C LEU A 115 1.10 1.04 10.88
N SER A 116 1.29 0.55 12.11
CA SER A 116 2.58 0.55 12.76
C SER A 116 3.59 -0.30 11.98
N THR A 117 4.85 0.13 11.97
CA THR A 117 5.98 -0.66 11.46
C THR A 117 6.50 -1.66 12.50
N ASP A 118 6.00 -1.60 13.72
CA ASP A 118 6.33 -2.56 14.77
C ASP A 118 5.67 -3.91 14.51
N LEU A 119 6.45 -4.99 14.62
CA LEU A 119 5.99 -6.36 14.37
C LEU A 119 4.87 -6.76 15.34
N ALA A 120 5.03 -6.42 16.62
CA ALA A 120 4.08 -6.79 17.66
C ALA A 120 2.71 -6.12 17.41
N ALA A 121 2.73 -4.85 17.04
CA ALA A 121 1.56 -4.09 16.63
C ALA A 121 0.86 -4.72 15.41
N GLY A 122 1.61 -5.09 14.38
CA GLY A 122 1.06 -5.75 13.18
C GLY A 122 0.41 -7.11 13.47
N LEU A 123 1.01 -7.90 14.37
CA LEU A 123 0.43 -9.15 14.83
C LEU A 123 -0.84 -8.94 15.66
N ALA A 124 -0.84 -7.95 16.55
CA ALA A 124 -2.02 -7.60 17.34
C ALA A 124 -3.22 -7.22 16.46
N VAL A 125 -2.98 -6.40 15.43
CA VAL A 125 -4.01 -6.01 14.45
C VAL A 125 -4.67 -7.22 13.80
N ALA A 126 -3.88 -8.22 13.40
CA ALA A 126 -4.41 -9.44 12.80
C ALA A 126 -5.17 -10.33 13.82
N VAL A 127 -4.62 -10.48 15.04
CA VAL A 127 -5.21 -11.29 16.12
C VAL A 127 -6.52 -10.68 16.62
N GLU A 128 -6.63 -9.36 16.66
CA GLU A 128 -7.85 -8.62 16.97
C GLU A 128 -8.92 -8.82 15.89
N ARG A 129 -8.58 -9.33 14.70
CA ARG A 129 -9.52 -9.63 13.61
C ARG A 129 -10.31 -8.40 13.12
N GLY A 130 -9.83 -7.19 13.36
CA GLY A 130 -10.37 -6.00 12.71
C GLY A 130 -10.09 -6.09 11.21
N ARG A 131 -11.11 -5.96 10.38
CA ARG A 131 -10.97 -6.06 8.91
C ARG A 131 -11.73 -4.93 8.23
N ARG A 132 -11.10 -4.30 7.24
CA ARG A 132 -11.74 -3.34 6.34
C ARG A 132 -11.61 -3.84 4.91
N LEU A 133 -12.68 -3.67 4.15
CA LEU A 133 -12.70 -4.07 2.75
C LEU A 133 -12.37 -2.85 1.89
N LEU A 134 -11.20 -2.88 1.27
CA LEU A 134 -10.65 -1.78 0.50
C LEU A 134 -10.91 -1.96 -0.99
N ASP A 135 -11.01 -0.84 -1.67
CA ASP A 135 -10.88 -0.76 -3.11
C ASP A 135 -9.40 -0.92 -3.50
N VAL A 136 -9.18 -1.44 -4.71
CA VAL A 136 -7.85 -1.71 -5.25
C VAL A 136 -7.84 -1.22 -6.68
N GLY A 137 -6.76 -0.59 -7.12
CA GLY A 137 -6.62 -0.23 -8.52
C GLY A 137 -6.02 -1.35 -9.35
N GLU A 138 -6.43 -1.45 -10.61
CA GLU A 138 -5.89 -2.40 -11.58
C GLU A 138 -5.35 -1.65 -12.80
N VAL A 139 -4.13 -2.00 -13.22
CA VAL A 139 -3.49 -1.56 -14.47
C VAL A 139 -2.91 -2.78 -15.18
N ASP A 140 -3.35 -3.02 -16.41
CA ASP A 140 -2.83 -4.11 -17.27
C ASP A 140 -2.81 -5.49 -16.55
N GLY A 141 -3.81 -5.79 -15.71
CA GLY A 141 -3.91 -7.04 -14.92
C GLY A 141 -3.09 -7.08 -13.63
N GLN A 142 -2.33 -6.03 -13.32
CA GLN A 142 -1.59 -5.86 -12.08
C GLN A 142 -2.35 -4.94 -11.13
N HIS A 143 -2.31 -5.23 -9.83
CA HIS A 143 -3.02 -4.44 -8.83
C HIS A 143 -2.10 -3.47 -8.08
N PHE A 144 -2.66 -2.36 -7.62
CA PHE A 144 -2.02 -1.38 -6.76
C PHE A 144 -3.00 -0.95 -5.66
N ALA A 145 -2.52 -0.80 -4.44
CA ALA A 145 -3.34 -0.41 -3.29
C ALA A 145 -3.22 1.08 -2.97
N VAL A 146 -2.12 1.73 -3.38
CA VAL A 146 -1.78 3.10 -3.01
C VAL A 146 -1.97 4.04 -4.20
N MET A 147 -1.16 3.90 -5.24
CA MET A 147 -1.22 4.77 -6.42
C MET A 147 -0.61 4.15 -7.66
N ALA A 148 -1.06 4.62 -8.82
CA ALA A 148 -0.40 4.46 -10.11
C ALA A 148 0.08 5.81 -10.64
N GLY A 149 1.18 5.79 -11.37
CA GLY A 149 1.85 7.00 -11.82
C GLY A 149 2.27 6.94 -13.28
N MET A 150 2.20 8.07 -13.97
CA MET A 150 2.84 8.26 -15.28
C MET A 150 3.58 9.60 -15.30
N GLY A 151 4.89 9.55 -15.53
CA GLY A 151 5.69 10.75 -15.73
C GLY A 151 6.86 10.93 -14.78
N PHE A 152 6.97 12.13 -14.22
CA PHE A 152 8.14 12.61 -13.48
C PHE A 152 8.40 11.82 -12.18
N ASP A 153 7.33 11.45 -11.47
CA ASP A 153 7.28 10.51 -10.34
C ASP A 153 7.93 9.17 -10.69
N ALA A 154 7.44 8.51 -11.74
CA ALA A 154 8.03 7.27 -12.26
C ALA A 154 9.46 7.48 -12.80
N GLN A 155 9.78 8.65 -13.38
CA GLN A 155 11.15 8.98 -13.80
C GLN A 155 12.12 9.12 -12.62
N MET A 156 11.65 9.70 -11.51
CA MET A 156 12.46 9.80 -10.29
C MET A 156 12.72 8.42 -9.69
N LEU A 157 11.73 7.53 -9.69
CA LEU A 157 11.92 6.13 -9.27
C LEU A 157 12.87 5.38 -10.21
N ALA A 158 12.74 5.54 -11.53
CA ALA A 158 13.64 4.98 -12.53
C ALA A 158 15.09 5.48 -12.42
N ALA A 159 15.28 6.72 -11.96
CA ALA A 159 16.60 7.28 -11.70
C ALA A 159 17.19 6.86 -10.33
N THR A 160 16.40 6.19 -9.48
CA THR A 160 16.83 5.76 -8.13
C THR A 160 17.26 4.29 -8.15
N SER A 161 18.56 4.02 -8.32
CA SER A 161 19.11 2.68 -8.07
C SER A 161 19.09 2.32 -6.58
N GLU A 162 18.72 1.07 -6.24
CA GLU A 162 18.74 0.55 -4.85
C GLU A 162 20.08 0.76 -4.14
N THR A 163 21.19 0.78 -4.89
CA THR A 163 22.56 1.00 -4.38
C THR A 163 22.81 2.41 -3.83
N THR A 164 22.01 3.41 -4.21
CA THR A 164 22.15 4.79 -3.72
C THR A 164 21.40 5.02 -2.40
N LYS A 165 20.43 4.15 -2.05
CA LYS A 165 19.61 4.28 -0.84
C LYS A 165 20.38 4.13 0.47
N ARG A 166 21.52 3.42 0.49
CA ARG A 166 22.25 3.11 1.74
C ARG A 166 23.49 3.96 2.04
N ARG A 167 23.98 4.83 1.14
CA ARG A 167 25.33 5.44 1.30
C ARG A 167 25.47 6.97 1.29
N ILE A 168 24.53 7.76 0.75
CA ILE A 168 24.86 9.17 0.39
C ILE A 168 23.90 10.25 0.95
N GLY A 169 22.77 9.86 1.57
CA GLY A 169 21.88 10.82 2.23
C GLY A 169 21.10 11.75 1.29
N TRP A 170 20.17 12.51 1.87
CA TRP A 170 19.16 13.38 1.23
C TRP A 170 19.66 14.33 0.10
N PRO A 171 20.90 14.88 0.11
CA PRO A 171 21.35 15.80 -0.93
C PRO A 171 21.48 15.18 -2.35
N ALA A 172 21.82 13.90 -2.48
CA ALA A 172 21.93 13.24 -3.78
C ALA A 172 20.57 13.05 -4.48
N TYR A 173 19.51 12.85 -3.68
CA TYR A 173 18.13 12.75 -4.16
C TYR A 173 17.65 14.07 -4.78
N VAL A 174 18.02 15.21 -4.18
CA VAL A 174 17.73 16.55 -4.71
C VAL A 174 18.44 16.78 -6.04
N VAL A 175 19.72 16.39 -6.17
CA VAL A 175 20.49 16.58 -7.41
C VAL A 175 19.95 15.71 -8.56
N GLY A 176 19.57 14.46 -8.29
CA GLY A 176 18.93 13.57 -9.26
C GLY A 176 17.58 14.11 -9.74
N ALA A 177 16.72 14.53 -8.81
CA ALA A 177 15.44 15.16 -9.13
C ALA A 177 15.63 16.43 -9.98
N VAL A 178 16.58 17.29 -9.62
CA VAL A 178 16.87 18.58 -10.30
C VAL A 178 17.24 18.41 -11.77
N ARG A 179 17.93 17.31 -12.15
CA ARG A 179 18.25 17.04 -13.56
C ARG A 179 17.01 16.79 -14.39
N HIS A 180 16.05 16.05 -13.85
CA HIS A 180 14.77 15.75 -14.51
C HIS A 180 13.77 16.91 -14.46
N LEU A 181 13.97 17.91 -13.58
CA LEU A 181 13.10 19.11 -13.51
C LEU A 181 13.08 19.93 -14.81
N ARG A 182 14.08 19.78 -15.69
CA ARG A 182 14.16 20.44 -17.01
C ARG A 182 13.53 19.66 -18.16
N ASP A 183 13.10 18.42 -17.92
CA ASP A 183 12.50 17.59 -18.97
C ASP A 183 11.22 18.23 -19.53
N ARG A 184 10.94 17.96 -20.81
CA ARG A 184 9.76 18.53 -21.48
C ARG A 184 8.48 17.97 -20.85
N PRO A 185 7.46 18.81 -20.59
CA PRO A 185 6.13 18.34 -20.19
C PRO A 185 5.59 17.31 -21.19
N MET A 186 4.95 16.27 -20.69
CA MET A 186 4.20 15.33 -21.51
C MET A 186 2.94 15.98 -22.04
N ARG A 187 2.60 15.70 -23.30
CA ARG A 187 1.27 16.01 -23.85
C ARG A 187 0.41 14.79 -23.64
N VAL A 188 -0.59 14.92 -22.77
CA VAL A 188 -1.48 13.83 -22.40
C VAL A 188 -2.92 14.14 -22.74
N SER A 189 -3.63 13.09 -23.11
CA SER A 189 -5.08 13.03 -23.19
C SER A 189 -5.55 12.14 -22.03
N ILE A 190 -6.34 12.71 -21.12
CA ILE A 190 -6.82 12.04 -19.92
C ILE A 190 -8.32 11.85 -20.08
N ARG A 191 -8.79 10.61 -20.08
CA ARG A 191 -10.21 10.28 -20.07
C ARG A 191 -10.59 9.75 -18.70
N LEU A 192 -11.63 10.34 -18.12
CA LEU A 192 -12.16 10.05 -16.81
C LEU A 192 -13.55 9.48 -17.00
N ASP A 193 -13.75 8.22 -16.64
CA ASP A 193 -14.97 7.45 -16.90
C ASP A 193 -15.41 7.56 -18.38
N ASP A 194 -16.68 7.90 -18.60
CA ASP A 194 -17.28 8.07 -19.93
C ASP A 194 -17.27 9.54 -20.41
N GLN A 195 -16.52 10.41 -19.73
CA GLN A 195 -16.43 11.83 -20.10
C GLN A 195 -15.51 12.07 -21.31
N PRO A 196 -15.69 13.18 -22.04
CA PRO A 196 -14.79 13.58 -23.11
C PRO A 196 -13.33 13.74 -22.61
N PRO A 197 -12.33 13.36 -23.42
CA PRO A 197 -10.93 13.42 -23.01
C PRO A 197 -10.43 14.87 -22.80
N LEU A 198 -9.76 15.09 -21.68
CA LEU A 198 -9.08 16.33 -21.32
C LEU A 198 -7.67 16.33 -21.88
N ARG A 199 -7.33 17.32 -22.71
CA ARG A 199 -5.95 17.52 -23.17
C ARG A 199 -5.18 18.40 -22.19
N ARG A 200 -4.02 17.93 -21.72
CA ARG A 200 -3.17 18.65 -20.76
C ARG A 200 -1.69 18.54 -21.12
N ARG A 201 -0.92 19.51 -20.62
CA ARG A 201 0.55 19.45 -20.58
C ARG A 201 0.96 19.24 -19.13
N ALA A 202 1.32 18.01 -18.79
CA ALA A 202 1.63 17.60 -17.43
C ALA A 202 3.14 17.28 -17.28
N ARG A 203 3.63 17.26 -16.06
CA ARG A 203 4.92 16.63 -15.70
C ARG A 203 4.69 15.23 -15.16
N SER A 204 3.61 15.05 -14.41
CA SER A 204 3.18 13.79 -13.84
C SER A 204 1.65 13.78 -13.81
N VAL A 205 1.08 12.59 -13.98
CA VAL A 205 -0.31 12.31 -13.68
C VAL A 205 -0.31 11.14 -12.70
N LEU A 206 -0.90 11.36 -11.53
CA LEU A 206 -1.07 10.37 -10.48
C LEU A 206 -2.52 9.91 -10.45
N VAL A 207 -2.73 8.62 -10.23
CA VAL A 207 -4.03 8.00 -9.99
C VAL A 207 -3.95 7.33 -8.63
N ALA A 208 -4.49 7.98 -7.60
CA ALA A 208 -4.35 7.56 -6.22
C ALA A 208 -5.62 6.89 -5.70
N ASN A 209 -5.44 5.82 -4.94
CA ASN A 209 -6.48 5.14 -4.16
C ASN A 209 -6.47 5.58 -2.69
N VAL A 210 -5.37 6.20 -2.25
CA VAL A 210 -5.19 6.74 -0.89
C VAL A 210 -4.60 8.14 -0.96
N GLY A 211 -4.95 8.98 0.01
CA GLY A 211 -4.61 10.40 -0.02
C GLY A 211 -3.26 10.81 0.56
N ARG A 212 -2.56 9.89 1.23
CA ARG A 212 -1.35 10.20 2.00
C ARG A 212 -0.09 9.77 1.25
N LEU A 213 1.00 10.46 1.52
CA LEU A 213 2.34 10.10 1.11
C LEU A 213 3.13 9.62 2.34
N GLN A 214 4.27 8.98 2.09
CA GLN A 214 5.23 8.66 3.15
C GLN A 214 5.58 9.90 3.99
N GLY A 215 5.67 9.71 5.31
CA GLY A 215 5.96 10.77 6.27
C GLY A 215 4.75 11.58 6.74
N GLY A 216 3.53 11.08 6.52
CA GLY A 216 2.30 11.70 7.05
C GLY A 216 1.81 12.94 6.29
N VAL A 217 2.37 13.17 5.10
CA VAL A 217 2.00 14.29 4.23
C VAL A 217 0.77 13.90 3.42
N THR A 218 -0.34 14.61 3.59
CA THR A 218 -1.55 14.42 2.78
C THR A 218 -1.38 15.15 1.45
N LEU A 219 -1.36 14.40 0.33
CA LEU A 219 -1.33 14.97 -1.01
C LEU A 219 -2.75 15.23 -1.53
N LEU A 220 -3.67 14.31 -1.27
CA LEU A 220 -5.06 14.35 -1.72
C LEU A 220 -5.95 14.18 -0.49
N THR A 221 -6.58 15.26 -0.05
CA THR A 221 -7.24 15.31 1.27
C THR A 221 -8.54 14.50 1.32
N GLU A 222 -9.20 14.31 0.17
CA GLU A 222 -10.49 13.62 0.06
C GLU A 222 -10.38 12.14 -0.33
N ALA A 223 -9.17 11.63 -0.58
CA ALA A 223 -8.99 10.28 -1.09
C ALA A 223 -9.15 9.23 0.01
N GLU A 224 -10.22 8.45 -0.08
CA GLU A 224 -10.57 7.37 0.82
C GLU A 224 -10.49 6.00 0.09
N PRO A 225 -9.81 4.99 0.69
CA PRO A 225 -9.54 3.72 0.01
C PRO A 225 -10.74 2.79 -0.14
N ASP A 226 -11.95 3.18 0.22
CA ASP A 226 -13.17 2.36 0.15
C ASP A 226 -14.41 3.12 -0.36
N ASP A 227 -14.21 4.29 -0.97
CA ASP A 227 -15.29 5.16 -1.44
C ASP A 227 -15.76 4.86 -2.88
N GLY A 228 -15.02 4.03 -3.60
CA GLY A 228 -15.30 3.58 -4.96
C GLY A 228 -14.70 4.45 -6.05
N TYR A 229 -13.75 5.34 -5.78
CA TYR A 229 -13.13 6.20 -6.78
C TYR A 229 -11.62 6.33 -6.61
N PHE A 230 -10.94 6.71 -7.69
CA PHE A 230 -9.60 7.27 -7.62
C PHE A 230 -9.65 8.79 -7.58
N ASP A 231 -8.65 9.35 -6.90
CA ASP A 231 -8.28 10.76 -7.01
C ASP A 231 -7.12 10.91 -7.99
N VAL A 232 -7.35 11.72 -9.02
CA VAL A 232 -6.44 11.92 -10.14
C VAL A 232 -5.80 13.29 -10.04
N ALA A 233 -4.50 13.32 -9.77
CA ALA A 233 -3.72 14.55 -9.70
C ALA A 233 -2.95 14.79 -11.00
N VAL A 234 -3.17 15.93 -11.65
CA VAL A 234 -2.42 16.36 -12.84
C VAL A 234 -1.45 17.47 -12.42
N LEU A 235 -0.17 17.13 -12.34
CA LEU A 235 0.88 18.06 -11.92
C LEU A 235 1.47 18.76 -13.15
N SER A 236 1.43 20.09 -13.18
CA SER A 236 1.98 20.90 -14.27
C SER A 236 3.06 21.96 -13.90
N PRO A 237 3.95 21.71 -12.91
CA PRO A 237 5.03 22.65 -12.60
C PRO A 237 6.07 22.75 -13.73
N ARG A 238 6.47 23.99 -14.06
CA ARG A 238 7.37 24.24 -15.21
C ARG A 238 8.83 24.54 -14.83
N THR A 239 9.09 24.92 -13.59
CA THR A 239 10.38 25.43 -13.13
C THR A 239 10.61 25.01 -11.68
N LEU A 240 11.87 25.03 -11.21
CA LEU A 240 12.21 24.69 -9.83
C LEU A 240 11.40 25.48 -8.77
N PRO A 241 11.19 26.81 -8.90
CA PRO A 241 10.31 27.54 -7.99
C PRO A 241 8.88 27.02 -7.95
N HIS A 242 8.33 26.54 -9.08
CA HIS A 242 6.99 25.95 -9.10
C HIS A 242 6.91 24.64 -8.30
N TRP A 243 7.96 23.84 -8.33
CA TRP A 243 8.05 22.63 -7.52
C TRP A 243 8.17 22.95 -6.03
N LEU A 244 8.94 23.99 -5.67
CA LEU A 244 9.02 24.46 -4.27
C LEU A 244 7.67 24.96 -3.76
N VAL A 245 6.95 25.74 -4.57
CA VAL A 245 5.61 26.23 -4.21
C VAL A 245 4.62 25.08 -4.06
N LEU A 246 4.66 24.09 -4.96
CA LEU A 246 3.82 22.90 -4.87
C LEU A 246 4.13 22.10 -3.59
N GLY A 247 5.39 21.78 -3.33
CA GLY A 247 5.80 21.06 -2.14
C GLY A 247 5.43 21.79 -0.84
N TRP A 248 5.56 23.12 -0.82
CA TRP A 248 5.17 23.93 0.34
C TRP A 248 3.65 24.01 0.54
N ALA A 249 2.87 24.07 -0.54
CA ALA A 249 1.40 24.06 -0.46
C ALA A 249 0.86 22.72 0.04
N VAL A 250 1.45 21.61 -0.41
CA VAL A 250 1.16 20.25 0.08
C VAL A 250 1.53 20.12 1.57
N LEU A 251 2.73 20.56 1.97
CA LEU A 251 3.14 20.53 3.38
C LEU A 251 2.22 21.35 4.29
N ARG A 252 1.70 22.48 3.80
CA ARG A 252 0.75 23.35 4.53
C ARG A 252 -0.70 22.89 4.46
N ARG A 253 -0.99 21.73 3.83
CA ARG A 253 -2.35 21.18 3.67
C ARG A 253 -3.34 22.21 3.12
N ARG A 254 -2.94 22.96 2.10
CA ARG A 254 -3.85 23.94 1.48
C ARG A 254 -4.91 23.23 0.65
N ASP A 255 -6.16 23.67 0.79
CA ASP A 255 -7.30 23.17 0.00
C ASP A 255 -7.11 23.28 -1.51
N ARG A 256 -6.24 24.19 -1.96
CA ARG A 256 -5.90 24.33 -3.37
C ARG A 256 -4.39 24.41 -3.56
N VAL A 257 -3.83 23.40 -4.22
CA VAL A 257 -2.40 23.35 -4.55
C VAL A 257 -2.17 23.99 -5.93
N PRO A 258 -1.36 25.06 -6.03
CA PRO A 258 -1.07 25.69 -7.31
C PRO A 258 -0.43 24.71 -8.29
N ARG A 259 -0.91 24.70 -9.55
CA ARG A 259 -0.41 23.85 -10.65
C ARG A 259 -0.67 22.34 -10.46
N MET A 260 -1.61 22.01 -9.59
CA MET A 260 -2.25 20.71 -9.47
C MET A 260 -3.71 20.89 -9.89
N GLU A 261 -4.17 20.04 -10.80
CA GLU A 261 -5.61 19.85 -11.04
C GLU A 261 -5.98 18.49 -10.42
N GLU A 262 -7.08 18.45 -9.68
CA GLU A 262 -7.59 17.24 -9.03
C GLU A 262 -8.92 16.86 -9.68
N PHE A 263 -9.10 15.57 -9.93
CA PHE A 263 -10.33 15.00 -10.47
C PHE A 263 -10.64 13.68 -9.77
N ARG A 264 -11.89 13.23 -9.88
CA ARG A 264 -12.32 11.96 -9.32
C ARG A 264 -12.95 11.08 -10.41
N ALA A 265 -12.57 9.80 -10.46
CA ALA A 265 -13.06 8.88 -11.49
C ALA A 265 -12.90 7.41 -11.07
N ARG A 266 -13.69 6.52 -11.67
CA ARG A 266 -13.60 5.05 -11.46
C ARG A 266 -12.67 4.39 -12.47
N ARG A 267 -12.66 4.92 -13.70
CA ARG A 267 -11.84 4.48 -14.82
C ARG A 267 -11.04 5.66 -15.35
N VAL A 268 -9.73 5.49 -15.41
CA VAL A 268 -8.81 6.54 -15.86
C VAL A 268 -7.98 6.00 -17.01
N VAL A 269 -8.03 6.68 -18.15
CA VAL A 269 -7.18 6.37 -19.30
C VAL A 269 -6.31 7.57 -19.62
N ILE A 270 -5.00 7.41 -19.40
CA ILE A 270 -4.00 8.42 -19.71
C ILE A 270 -3.27 7.97 -20.97
N THR A 271 -3.35 8.78 -22.03
CA THR A 271 -2.62 8.54 -23.27
C THR A 271 -1.64 9.67 -23.52
N SER A 272 -0.36 9.35 -23.58
CA SER A 272 0.74 10.26 -23.90
C SER A 272 1.11 10.15 -25.38
N ASN A 273 1.66 11.23 -25.93
CA ASN A 273 2.11 11.27 -27.31
C ASN A 273 3.44 10.52 -27.58
N ARG A 274 4.04 9.92 -26.55
CA ARG A 274 5.27 9.11 -26.58
C ARG A 274 5.28 8.17 -25.37
N ALA A 275 6.11 7.13 -25.40
CA ALA A 275 6.30 6.28 -24.22
C ALA A 275 6.78 7.12 -23.02
N GLN A 276 6.16 6.89 -21.86
CA GLN A 276 6.55 7.48 -20.58
C GLN A 276 6.84 6.35 -19.58
N PRO A 277 7.72 6.59 -18.60
CA PRO A 277 7.79 5.75 -17.42
C PRO A 277 6.45 5.71 -16.69
N ARG A 278 6.14 4.54 -16.15
CA ARG A 278 4.92 4.23 -15.42
C ARG A 278 5.29 3.48 -14.13
N GLU A 279 4.48 3.63 -13.10
CA GLU A 279 4.67 2.95 -11.82
C GLU A 279 3.36 2.48 -11.21
N LEU A 280 3.47 1.51 -10.30
CA LEU A 280 2.41 1.04 -9.41
C LEU A 280 3.01 0.90 -8.00
N ASP A 281 2.46 1.60 -7.02
CA ASP A 281 2.92 1.62 -5.62
C ASP A 281 4.45 1.75 -5.46
N GLY A 282 5.09 2.65 -6.22
CA GLY A 282 6.53 2.89 -6.08
C GLY A 282 7.44 1.97 -6.89
N ASP A 283 6.93 0.91 -7.54
CA ASP A 283 7.75 0.11 -8.45
C ASP A 283 7.38 0.36 -9.92
N LEU A 284 8.41 0.35 -10.76
CA LEU A 284 8.29 0.60 -12.18
C LEU A 284 7.64 -0.57 -12.91
N ILE A 285 6.73 -0.24 -13.82
CA ILE A 285 6.25 -1.17 -14.83
C ILE A 285 6.82 -0.77 -16.20
N GLU A 286 6.62 -1.61 -17.21
CA GLU A 286 7.12 -1.33 -18.56
C GLU A 286 6.70 0.07 -19.04
N PRO A 287 7.64 0.89 -19.55
CA PRO A 287 7.30 2.19 -20.10
C PRO A 287 6.31 2.06 -21.26
N GLY A 288 5.33 2.95 -21.32
CA GLY A 288 4.26 2.85 -22.30
C GLY A 288 3.64 4.20 -22.64
N PRO A 289 2.98 4.32 -23.81
CA PRO A 289 2.25 5.52 -24.16
C PRO A 289 0.90 5.62 -23.44
N THR A 290 0.44 4.54 -22.78
CA THR A 290 -0.89 4.49 -22.16
C THR A 290 -0.81 3.89 -20.75
N LEU A 291 -1.61 4.43 -19.83
CA LEU A 291 -1.92 3.83 -18.54
C LEU A 291 -3.44 3.79 -18.42
N ARG A 292 -3.98 2.58 -18.21
CA ARG A 292 -5.41 2.33 -18.02
C ARG A 292 -5.59 1.82 -16.60
N ALA A 293 -6.13 2.66 -15.74
CA ALA A 293 -6.47 2.30 -14.36
C ALA A 293 -7.97 2.12 -14.23
N GLU A 294 -8.39 1.03 -13.59
CA GLU A 294 -9.78 0.78 -13.22
C GLU A 294 -9.86 0.37 -11.75
N ILE A 295 -10.85 0.90 -11.05
CA ILE A 295 -11.05 0.58 -9.64
C ILE A 295 -11.80 -0.75 -9.50
N ARG A 296 -11.24 -1.65 -8.70
CA ARG A 296 -11.87 -2.86 -8.20
C ARG A 296 -12.42 -2.56 -6.82
N ARG A 297 -13.72 -2.26 -6.78
CA ARG A 297 -14.37 -1.91 -5.53
C ARG A 297 -14.38 -3.08 -4.57
N ARG A 298 -14.13 -2.81 -3.29
CA ARG A 298 -14.30 -3.77 -2.20
C ARG A 298 -13.62 -5.11 -2.49
N ALA A 299 -12.39 -5.04 -2.99
CA ALA A 299 -11.68 -6.19 -3.54
C ALA A 299 -10.57 -6.73 -2.64
N LEU A 300 -10.15 -6.01 -1.60
CA LEU A 300 -9.10 -6.48 -0.69
C LEU A 300 -9.55 -6.38 0.77
N TRP A 301 -9.64 -7.52 1.46
CA TRP A 301 -9.75 -7.52 2.91
C TRP A 301 -8.39 -7.18 3.52
N LEU A 302 -8.31 -6.12 4.31
CA LEU A 302 -7.12 -5.73 5.04
C LEU A 302 -7.38 -5.81 6.55
N CYS A 303 -6.46 -6.43 7.27
CA CYS A 303 -6.42 -6.40 8.73
C CYS A 303 -6.03 -4.98 9.19
N VAL A 304 -6.87 -4.40 10.04
CA VAL A 304 -6.72 -3.04 10.58
C VAL A 304 -6.98 -3.05 12.09
N PRO A 305 -6.41 -2.11 12.87
CA PRO A 305 -6.80 -1.92 14.26
C PRO A 305 -8.33 -1.84 14.37
N ARG A 306 -8.95 -2.49 15.36
CA ARG A 306 -10.39 -2.27 15.64
C ARG A 306 -10.57 -0.78 16.00
N PRO A 307 -11.49 -0.04 15.35
CA PRO A 307 -12.91 -0.39 15.29
C PRO A 307 -13.50 -0.31 13.87
N GLU A 308 -14.51 -1.14 13.60
CA GLU A 308 -15.35 -1.11 12.40
C GLU A 308 -16.08 0.23 12.16
N GLN A 309 -15.82 1.27 12.97
CA GLN A 309 -16.55 2.54 13.07
C GLN A 309 -15.65 3.80 13.05
N ALA A 310 -14.32 3.69 13.01
CA ALA A 310 -13.45 4.86 12.97
C ALA A 310 -13.29 5.39 11.53
N PRO A 311 -13.46 6.70 11.30
CA PRO A 311 -13.23 7.31 9.98
C PRO A 311 -11.74 7.28 9.58
N ASP A 312 -10.81 7.30 10.53
CA ASP A 312 -9.36 7.33 10.28
C ASP A 312 -8.61 6.22 11.02
N LEU A 313 -7.86 5.40 10.27
CA LEU A 313 -7.11 4.25 10.80
C LEU A 313 -5.85 4.65 11.60
N THR A 314 -5.37 5.89 11.49
CA THR A 314 -4.16 6.33 12.22
C THR A 314 -4.34 6.51 13.72
N GLU A 315 -5.53 6.91 14.18
CA GLU A 315 -5.75 7.16 15.61
C GLU A 315 -5.63 5.87 16.44
N ASP A 316 -6.05 4.75 15.87
CA ASP A 316 -6.09 3.46 16.56
C ASP A 316 -4.78 2.68 16.49
N ALA A 317 -3.88 3.03 15.55
CA ALA A 317 -2.62 2.32 15.35
C ALA A 317 -1.65 2.47 16.53
N ALA A 318 -1.62 3.64 17.19
CA ALA A 318 -0.80 3.86 18.38
C ALA A 318 -1.28 2.97 19.56
N ALA A 319 -2.59 2.88 19.75
CA ALA A 319 -3.17 2.02 20.78
C ALA A 319 -2.98 0.53 20.48
N ALA A 320 -2.99 0.14 19.19
CA ALA A 320 -2.67 -1.23 18.76
C ALA A 320 -1.21 -1.60 19.07
N ALA A 321 -0.27 -0.66 18.97
CA ALA A 321 1.14 -0.89 19.31
C ALA A 321 1.35 -1.25 20.78
N GLU A 322 0.80 -0.46 21.71
CA GLU A 322 0.89 -0.76 23.15
C GLU A 322 0.25 -2.10 23.54
N ARG A 323 -0.72 -2.58 22.76
CA ARG A 323 -1.33 -3.91 22.98
C ARG A 323 -0.48 -5.02 22.39
N GLY A 324 0.11 -4.79 21.21
CA GLY A 324 1.06 -5.70 20.58
C GLY A 324 2.25 -6.02 21.47
N GLU A 325 2.87 -5.00 22.09
CA GLU A 325 3.99 -5.19 23.01
C GLU A 325 3.65 -6.14 24.17
N ARG A 326 2.43 -6.04 24.73
CA ARG A 326 1.95 -6.94 25.80
C ARG A 326 1.73 -8.37 25.31
N LEU A 327 1.24 -8.55 24.08
CA LEU A 327 1.06 -9.87 23.48
C LEU A 327 2.40 -10.58 23.28
N VAL A 328 3.40 -9.88 22.72
CA VAL A 328 4.74 -10.43 22.50
C VAL A 328 5.47 -10.72 23.82
N ALA A 329 5.33 -9.85 24.82
CA ALA A 329 5.89 -10.07 26.15
C ALA A 329 5.32 -11.34 26.81
N ASN A 330 4.00 -11.56 26.69
CA ASN A 330 3.33 -12.73 27.26
C ASN A 330 3.71 -14.03 26.54
N SER A 331 3.97 -14.00 25.22
CA SER A 331 4.49 -15.17 24.50
C SER A 331 5.92 -15.53 24.90
N GLY A 332 6.77 -14.56 25.25
CA GLY A 332 8.16 -14.80 25.68
C GLY A 332 8.32 -15.18 27.16
N SER A 333 7.35 -14.90 28.01
CA SER A 333 7.38 -15.26 29.45
C SER A 333 6.97 -16.70 29.74
N GLY A 334 6.33 -17.38 28.79
CA GLY A 334 5.88 -18.78 28.95
C GLY A 334 7.00 -19.82 28.98
N GLU A 335 8.24 -19.45 28.63
CA GLU A 335 9.39 -20.36 28.56
C GLU A 335 10.35 -20.25 29.76
N ARG A 336 10.00 -19.50 30.83
CA ARG A 336 10.84 -19.37 32.05
C ARG A 336 10.33 -20.10 33.29
N GLU A 337 9.34 -20.97 33.14
CA GLU A 337 8.91 -21.89 34.19
C GLU A 337 8.80 -23.32 33.63
N GLU A 338 9.94 -23.96 33.40
CA GLU A 338 10.14 -25.41 33.56
C GLU A 338 11.64 -25.75 33.65
#